data_AF-A0A1C6PVW2-F1
#
_entry.id   AF-A0A1C6PVW2-F1
#
_cell.length_a   1.000
_cell.length_b   1.000
_cell.length_c   1.000
_cell.angle_alpha   90.00
_cell.angle_beta   90.00
_cell.angle_gamma   90.00
#
_symmetry.space_group_name_H-M   'P 1'
#
loop_
_entity.id
_entity.type
_entity.pdbx_description
1 polymer ?
#
loop_
_entity_poly.entity_id
_entity_poly.type
_entity_poly.pdbx_seq_one_letter_code
_entity_poly.pdbx_strand_id
1 'polypeptide(L)'
;MTEGRTDTRTHKAGGAEHAARAGSPLASEVALRVDPLIDDPETRIIVCCGSGGVGKTTTAAALGVRAAERGRKTVVLTIDPARRLAQSMGLTELDNTPRPVPGVDGEAGGELHAMMLDMKRTFDEIVEAHAEPERARAIMANPFYESLSAGFAGTQEYMAMEKLGQLRSVGASPDAEGRGEWDLIVVDTPPSRSALDFLDAPKRLGSFLDGRFIRMLMAPAKAGGRAGMKFVNLGMAGLSMFTGALNKLLGTGLLRDVQTFVAAMDTMFGGFRTRADATYKLLQAPGTAFLVVAAPESDALREAAYFVERLAEEQMPLAGLVLNRVHGSGASAIGAERALALAENLEEGGIVDRGRGKGKGHSAHSPGRGSSDGTVADEQRETGQNADPDSALRPESADEPTGRNGHFGHTEQLAAALLRLHAERMRLLSRERRTRDRFAALHPEVPVAEVEALAGDVHDLAGLRTIGELLAHGPQHRKAPGRPPAA
;
A
#
# COMPACT_ATOMS: atom_id res chain seq x y z
N MET A 1 -6.08 65.20 -4.02
CA MET A 1 -5.35 65.94 -5.07
C MET A 1 -4.05 65.19 -5.28
N THR A 2 -4.03 64.30 -6.29
CA THR A 2 -3.36 64.46 -7.61
C THR A 2 -1.91 63.95 -7.53
N GLU A 3 -1.62 62.79 -8.14
CA GLU A 3 -0.92 62.64 -9.44
C GLU A 3 0.55 63.13 -9.38
N GLY A 4 1.58 62.50 -9.91
CA GLY A 4 1.74 61.34 -10.78
C GLY A 4 3.22 61.23 -11.20
N ARG A 5 3.67 60.00 -11.42
CA ARG A 5 4.62 59.51 -12.44
C ARG A 5 5.71 60.45 -13.00
N THR A 6 6.97 60.00 -12.91
CA THR A 6 7.93 60.10 -14.04
C THR A 6 8.82 58.85 -14.12
N ASP A 7 8.72 58.20 -15.27
CA ASP A 7 9.57 57.12 -15.79
C ASP A 7 11.02 57.56 -16.01
N THR A 8 11.98 56.67 -15.82
CA THR A 8 13.24 56.69 -16.60
C THR A 8 13.68 55.25 -16.89
N ARG A 9 13.44 54.84 -18.14
CA ARG A 9 13.98 53.64 -18.77
C ARG A 9 15.44 53.87 -19.12
N THR A 10 16.31 52.96 -18.72
CA THR A 10 17.57 52.68 -19.42
C THR A 10 17.60 51.21 -19.81
N HIS A 11 17.45 50.99 -21.12
CA HIS A 11 17.72 49.72 -21.78
C HIS A 11 19.22 49.40 -21.69
N LYS A 12 19.57 48.19 -21.25
CA LYS A 12 20.79 47.52 -21.71
C LYS A 12 20.48 46.06 -21.99
N ALA A 13 20.57 45.71 -23.26
CA ALA A 13 20.50 44.36 -23.78
C ALA A 13 21.85 43.67 -23.61
N GLY A 14 21.79 42.37 -23.33
CA GLY A 14 22.89 41.42 -23.18
C GLY A 14 22.32 40.26 -22.38
N GLY A 15 21.90 39.16 -22.99
CA GLY A 15 22.68 38.33 -23.89
C GLY A 15 22.83 37.00 -23.17
N ALA A 16 22.18 35.97 -23.69
CA ALA A 16 21.91 34.70 -23.06
C ALA A 16 23.17 33.98 -22.55
N GLU A 17 23.14 33.58 -21.27
CA GLU A 17 23.84 32.40 -20.74
C GLU A 17 23.23 32.06 -19.37
N HIS A 18 22.12 31.33 -19.40
CA HIS A 18 21.66 30.55 -18.23
C HIS A 18 21.47 29.12 -18.72
N ALA A 19 22.60 28.42 -18.79
CA ALA A 19 22.61 26.97 -18.91
C ALA A 19 21.80 26.38 -17.75
N ALA A 20 20.94 25.43 -18.11
CA ALA A 20 20.04 24.71 -17.23
C ALA A 20 20.75 24.20 -15.96
N ARG A 21 20.50 24.85 -14.83
CA ARG A 21 20.62 24.21 -13.52
C ARG A 21 19.41 23.30 -13.38
N ALA A 22 19.61 22.02 -13.70
CA ALA A 22 18.69 20.95 -13.38
C ALA A 22 18.28 21.09 -11.91
N GLY A 23 17.00 21.38 -11.68
CA GLY A 23 16.44 21.54 -10.35
C GLY A 23 16.67 20.27 -9.54
N SER A 24 17.23 20.43 -8.34
CA SER A 24 17.15 19.42 -7.30
C SER A 24 15.67 19.06 -7.08
N PRO A 25 15.29 17.78 -7.00
CA PRO A 25 13.90 17.43 -6.76
C PRO A 25 13.49 17.93 -5.37
N LEU A 26 12.34 18.58 -5.29
CA LEU A 26 11.61 18.86 -4.06
C LEU A 26 11.09 17.50 -3.51
N ALA A 27 11.99 16.71 -2.93
CA ALA A 27 11.58 15.71 -1.96
C ALA A 27 10.94 16.46 -0.78
N SER A 28 9.86 15.94 -0.20
CA SER A 28 9.40 16.41 1.11
C SER A 28 10.62 16.45 2.04
N GLU A 29 11.03 17.64 2.50
CA GLU A 29 12.21 17.79 3.36
C GLU A 29 11.98 17.15 4.74
N VAL A 30 10.74 16.77 5.05
CA VAL A 30 10.36 16.09 6.28
C VAL A 30 10.31 14.58 6.02
N ALA A 31 11.39 13.89 6.35
CA ALA A 31 11.40 12.43 6.32
C ALA A 31 10.59 11.87 7.50
N LEU A 32 9.73 10.88 7.25
CA LEU A 32 9.07 10.14 8.32
C LEU A 32 10.11 9.27 9.03
N ARG A 33 10.27 9.47 10.34
CA ARG A 33 11.23 8.74 11.18
C ARG A 33 10.48 7.69 11.98
N VAL A 34 10.43 6.46 11.47
CA VAL A 34 9.66 5.37 12.08
C VAL A 34 10.24 4.91 13.42
N ASP A 35 11.56 4.85 13.57
CA ASP A 35 12.20 4.44 14.84
C ASP A 35 11.82 5.32 16.02
N PRO A 36 11.97 6.67 15.95
CA PRO A 36 11.49 7.55 17.00
C PRO A 36 10.00 7.37 17.33
N LEU A 37 9.16 7.10 16.33
CA LEU A 37 7.72 6.89 16.54
C LEU A 37 7.44 5.62 17.37
N ILE A 38 8.13 4.52 17.09
CA ILE A 38 7.94 3.25 17.81
C ILE A 38 8.70 3.18 19.14
N ASP A 39 9.77 3.98 19.29
CA ASP A 39 10.55 4.07 20.53
C ASP A 39 9.89 4.98 21.56
N ASP A 40 9.09 5.94 21.11
CA ASP A 40 8.40 6.87 22.01
C ASP A 40 7.38 6.11 22.89
N PRO A 41 7.59 6.06 24.22
CA PRO A 41 6.67 5.38 25.13
C PRO A 41 5.28 6.02 25.19
N GLU A 42 5.16 7.28 24.79
CA GLU A 42 3.87 7.99 24.70
C GLU A 42 3.08 7.56 23.46
N THR A 43 3.74 7.08 22.40
CA THR A 43 3.06 6.50 21.24
C THR A 43 2.54 5.12 21.62
N ARG A 44 1.26 5.01 21.94
CA ARG A 44 0.59 3.78 22.39
C ARG A 44 -0.18 3.06 21.28
N ILE A 45 -0.59 3.78 20.24
CA ILE A 45 -1.39 3.23 19.13
C ILE A 45 -0.86 3.74 17.80
N ILE A 46 -0.64 2.83 16.86
CA ILE A 46 -0.35 3.19 15.47
C ILE A 46 -1.42 2.57 14.58
N VAL A 47 -2.14 3.39 13.82
CA VAL A 47 -3.17 2.93 12.87
C VAL A 47 -2.62 3.00 11.45
N CYS A 48 -2.56 1.86 10.77
CA CYS A 48 -2.18 1.78 9.36
C CYS A 48 -3.44 1.85 8.49
N CYS A 49 -3.60 2.94 7.73
CA CYS A 49 -4.73 3.17 6.82
C CYS A 49 -4.26 3.42 5.38
N GLY A 50 -5.19 3.46 4.43
CA GLY A 50 -4.89 3.57 3.00
C GLY A 50 -5.71 2.61 2.14
N SER A 51 -5.50 2.70 0.82
CA SER A 51 -6.31 1.95 -0.16
C SER A 51 -6.06 0.44 -0.12
N GLY A 52 -6.86 -0.33 -0.87
CA GLY A 52 -6.70 -1.78 -0.98
C GLY A 52 -5.38 -2.16 -1.67
N GLY A 53 -4.69 -3.19 -1.18
CA GLY A 53 -3.55 -3.79 -1.88
C GLY A 53 -2.22 -3.03 -1.83
N VAL A 54 -2.14 -1.89 -1.12
CA VAL A 54 -0.93 -1.06 -0.99
C VAL A 54 0.09 -1.54 0.04
N GLY A 55 -0.24 -2.57 0.83
CA GLY A 55 0.67 -3.17 1.82
C GLY A 55 0.49 -2.71 3.26
N LYS A 56 -0.72 -2.30 3.66
CA LYS A 56 -1.07 -1.95 5.06
C LYS A 56 -0.73 -3.06 6.04
N THR A 57 -1.23 -4.28 5.81
CA THR A 57 -1.00 -5.45 6.67
C THR A 57 0.49 -5.75 6.84
N THR A 58 1.25 -5.75 5.75
CA THR A 58 2.69 -5.99 5.79
C THR A 58 3.42 -4.88 6.54
N THR A 59 2.99 -3.62 6.36
CA THR A 59 3.54 -2.47 7.09
C THR A 59 3.24 -2.57 8.59
N ALA A 60 1.99 -2.87 8.96
CA ALA A 60 1.57 -3.06 10.35
C ALA A 60 2.34 -4.22 11.03
N ALA A 61 2.48 -5.34 10.34
CA ALA A 61 3.26 -6.48 10.80
C ALA A 61 4.74 -6.14 10.98
N ALA A 62 5.35 -5.43 10.02
CA ALA A 62 6.74 -5.00 10.09
C ALA A 62 7.00 -4.00 11.23
N LEU A 63 6.08 -3.06 11.46
CA LEU A 63 6.12 -2.16 12.61
C LEU A 63 6.03 -2.93 13.93
N GLY A 64 5.14 -3.92 14.00
CA GLY A 64 4.99 -4.79 15.18
C GLY A 64 6.27 -5.56 15.50
N VAL A 65 6.84 -6.26 14.52
CA VAL A 65 8.13 -6.97 14.66
C VAL A 65 9.21 -5.99 15.12
N ARG A 66 9.35 -4.85 14.43
CA ARG A 66 10.39 -3.89 14.74
C ARG A 66 10.25 -3.28 16.13
N ALA A 67 9.04 -2.95 16.58
CA ALA A 67 8.81 -2.42 17.92
C ALA A 67 9.13 -3.46 19.00
N ALA A 68 8.72 -4.71 18.80
CA ALA A 68 9.02 -5.82 19.72
C ALA A 68 10.54 -6.08 19.85
N GLU A 69 11.26 -6.12 18.73
CA GLU A 69 12.72 -6.28 18.73
C GLU A 69 13.47 -5.07 19.33
N ARG A 70 12.75 -3.97 19.59
CA ARG A 70 13.26 -2.77 20.25
C ARG A 70 12.78 -2.63 21.70
N GLY A 71 12.17 -3.68 22.26
CA GLY A 71 11.84 -3.75 23.68
C GLY A 71 10.38 -3.42 24.02
N ARG A 72 9.51 -3.18 23.03
CA ARG A 72 8.08 -2.88 23.26
C ARG A 72 7.26 -4.16 23.39
N LYS A 73 6.39 -4.28 24.39
CA LYS A 73 5.31 -5.28 24.35
C LYS A 73 4.24 -4.83 23.35
N THR A 74 4.18 -5.47 22.20
CA THR A 74 3.41 -5.01 21.04
C THR A 74 2.35 -6.02 20.64
N VAL A 75 1.14 -5.55 20.33
CA VAL A 75 0.09 -6.37 19.70
C VAL A 75 -0.30 -5.78 18.34
N VAL A 76 -0.36 -6.62 17.31
CA VAL A 76 -0.91 -6.27 16.00
C VAL A 76 -2.33 -6.79 15.89
N LEU A 77 -3.29 -5.85 15.81
CA LEU A 77 -4.72 -6.13 15.62
C LEU A 77 -5.05 -5.97 14.14
N THR A 78 -5.35 -7.06 13.43
CA THR A 78 -5.96 -6.96 12.09
C THR A 78 -7.48 -6.95 12.17
N ILE A 79 -8.09 -5.98 11.49
CA ILE A 79 -9.53 -5.90 11.25
C ILE A 79 -9.91 -6.56 9.91
N ASP A 80 -8.93 -6.77 9.02
CA ASP A 80 -9.13 -7.49 7.75
C ASP A 80 -9.36 -8.99 8.04
N PRO A 81 -10.52 -9.58 7.67
CA PRO A 81 -10.78 -11.01 7.82
C PRO A 81 -9.98 -11.86 6.82
N ALA A 82 -9.42 -11.26 5.77
CA ALA A 82 -8.47 -11.95 4.93
C ALA A 82 -7.24 -12.29 5.80
N ARG A 83 -6.87 -13.56 5.88
CA ARG A 83 -5.77 -14.11 6.72
C ARG A 83 -4.36 -13.58 6.35
N ARG A 84 -4.26 -12.38 5.77
CA ARG A 84 -3.05 -11.70 5.29
C ARG A 84 -2.04 -11.47 6.40
N LEU A 85 -2.50 -11.09 7.61
CA LEU A 85 -1.60 -10.89 8.75
C LEU A 85 -0.94 -12.21 9.14
N ALA A 86 -1.76 -13.26 9.31
CA ALA A 86 -1.27 -14.60 9.62
C ALA A 86 -0.27 -15.09 8.55
N GLN A 87 -0.61 -14.93 7.26
CA GLN A 87 0.28 -15.26 6.14
C GLN A 87 1.59 -14.47 6.17
N SER A 88 1.55 -13.16 6.47
CA SER A 88 2.74 -12.31 6.53
C SER A 88 3.69 -12.71 7.65
N MET A 89 3.14 -13.24 8.76
CA MET A 89 3.90 -13.67 9.94
C MET A 89 4.23 -15.17 9.95
N GLY A 90 3.79 -15.94 8.94
CA GLY A 90 3.96 -17.39 8.90
C GLY A 90 3.12 -18.17 9.94
N LEU A 91 2.00 -17.59 10.39
CA LEU A 91 1.09 -18.18 11.36
C LEU A 91 -0.01 -19.00 10.65
N THR A 92 -0.43 -20.10 11.26
CA THR A 92 -1.49 -20.96 10.71
C THR A 92 -2.87 -20.30 10.84
N GLU A 93 -3.18 -19.77 12.03
CA GLU A 93 -4.46 -19.12 12.34
C GLU A 93 -4.28 -18.00 13.37
N LEU A 94 -5.20 -17.03 13.32
CA LEU A 94 -5.35 -15.97 14.32
C LEU A 94 -6.80 -15.99 14.79
N ASP A 95 -7.01 -15.73 16.07
CA ASP A 95 -8.32 -15.64 16.69
C ASP A 95 -8.53 -14.27 17.36
N ASN A 96 -9.65 -14.13 18.06
CA ASN A 96 -10.06 -12.90 18.73
C ASN A 96 -9.25 -12.58 20.01
N THR A 97 -8.17 -13.32 20.28
CA THR A 97 -7.30 -13.15 21.45
C THR A 97 -5.85 -12.93 20.98
N PRO A 98 -5.09 -11.99 21.59
CA PRO A 98 -3.67 -11.83 21.31
C PRO A 98 -2.88 -13.14 21.48
N ARG A 99 -2.25 -13.62 20.41
CA ARG A 99 -1.37 -14.80 20.43
C ARG A 99 0.09 -14.39 20.23
N PRO A 100 1.05 -14.95 21.01
CA PRO A 100 2.45 -14.64 20.82
C PRO A 100 2.92 -15.10 19.45
N VAL A 101 3.72 -14.27 18.79
CA VAL A 101 4.32 -14.55 17.48
C VAL A 101 5.71 -15.16 17.70
N PRO A 102 5.92 -16.44 17.37
CA PRO A 102 7.21 -17.10 17.59
C PRO A 102 8.27 -16.56 16.62
N GLY A 103 9.53 -16.54 17.06
CA GLY A 103 10.68 -16.19 16.20
C GLY A 103 11.01 -14.69 16.13
N VAL A 104 10.36 -13.86 16.94
CA VAL A 104 10.75 -12.47 17.21
C VAL A 104 11.91 -12.45 18.20
N ASP A 105 12.89 -11.58 17.95
CA ASP A 105 14.02 -11.39 18.86
C ASP A 105 13.60 -10.57 20.09
N GLY A 106 13.55 -11.24 21.24
CA GLY A 106 13.17 -10.63 22.53
C GLY A 106 14.35 -10.15 23.37
N GLU A 107 15.59 -10.11 22.86
CA GLU A 107 16.77 -9.72 23.65
C GLU A 107 16.65 -8.33 24.30
N ALA A 108 15.93 -7.41 23.65
CA ALA A 108 15.63 -6.08 24.18
C ALA A 108 14.49 -6.06 25.23
N GLY A 109 13.91 -7.22 25.58
CA GLY A 109 12.82 -7.36 26.55
C GLY A 109 11.43 -7.11 25.99
N GLY A 110 11.28 -7.06 24.67
CA GLY A 110 9.99 -6.86 23.99
C GLY A 110 9.36 -8.17 23.53
N GLU A 111 8.09 -8.10 23.19
CA GLU A 111 7.27 -9.26 22.82
C GLU A 111 6.30 -8.84 21.70
N LEU A 112 6.04 -9.74 20.75
CA LEU A 112 5.05 -9.51 19.70
C LEU A 112 3.90 -10.47 19.85
N HIS A 113 2.69 -9.92 19.87
CA HIS A 113 1.46 -10.67 19.73
C HIS A 113 0.71 -10.23 18.47
N ALA A 114 -0.11 -11.12 17.93
CA ALA A 114 -0.99 -10.84 16.82
C ALA A 114 -2.39 -11.40 17.10
N MET A 115 -3.40 -10.72 16.57
CA MET A 115 -4.79 -11.18 16.63
C MET A 115 -5.57 -10.71 15.42
N MET A 116 -6.68 -11.40 15.15
CA MET A 116 -7.63 -11.03 14.11
C MET A 116 -8.98 -10.77 14.77
N LEU A 117 -9.61 -9.66 14.41
CA LEU A 117 -10.95 -9.34 14.89
C LEU A 117 -11.94 -10.41 14.43
N ASP A 118 -12.60 -11.04 15.39
CA ASP A 118 -13.80 -11.83 15.15
C ASP A 118 -15.01 -11.03 15.64
N MET A 119 -15.86 -10.62 14.69
CA MET A 119 -17.03 -9.79 14.99
C MET A 119 -18.02 -10.49 15.91
N LYS A 120 -18.31 -11.77 15.66
CA LYS A 120 -19.28 -12.53 16.45
C LYS A 120 -18.74 -12.70 17.85
N ARG A 121 -17.50 -13.15 17.98
CA ARG A 121 -16.87 -13.36 19.28
C ARG A 121 -16.75 -12.07 20.07
N THR A 122 -16.44 -10.95 19.42
CA THR A 122 -16.41 -9.63 20.08
C THR A 122 -17.80 -9.21 20.56
N PHE A 123 -18.85 -9.48 19.78
CA PHE A 123 -20.22 -9.25 20.22
C PHE A 123 -20.57 -10.12 21.43
N ASP A 124 -20.24 -11.42 21.38
CA ASP A 124 -20.46 -12.36 22.48
C ASP A 124 -19.78 -11.87 23.76
N GLU A 125 -18.53 -11.42 23.68
CA GLU A 125 -17.76 -10.85 24.81
C GLU A 125 -18.44 -9.60 25.41
N ILE A 126 -19.00 -8.72 24.57
CA ILE A 126 -19.74 -7.54 25.05
C ILE A 126 -21.00 -7.97 25.80
N VAL A 127 -21.73 -8.96 25.27
CA VAL A 127 -22.94 -9.49 25.90
C VAL A 127 -22.60 -10.14 27.24
N GLU A 128 -21.55 -10.95 27.29
CA GLU A 128 -21.06 -11.60 28.50
C GLU A 128 -20.58 -10.59 29.55
N ALA A 129 -19.94 -9.49 29.14
CA ALA A 129 -19.41 -8.47 30.04
C ALA A 129 -20.49 -7.52 30.61
N HIS A 130 -21.62 -7.36 29.93
CA HIS A 130 -22.60 -6.32 30.27
C HIS A 130 -24.03 -6.83 30.54
N ALA A 131 -24.30 -8.12 30.38
CA ALA A 131 -25.57 -8.73 30.75
C ALA A 131 -25.39 -9.73 31.89
N GLU A 132 -26.41 -9.84 32.74
CA GLU A 132 -26.50 -10.92 33.72
C GLU A 132 -26.39 -12.29 33.03
N PRO A 133 -25.73 -13.30 33.62
CA PRO A 133 -25.43 -14.57 32.94
C PRO A 133 -26.63 -15.26 32.30
N GLU A 134 -27.80 -15.20 32.93
CA GLU A 134 -29.04 -15.76 32.37
C GLU A 134 -29.54 -14.98 31.15
N ARG A 135 -29.43 -13.65 31.18
CA ARG A 135 -29.81 -12.78 30.05
C ARG A 135 -28.82 -12.92 28.90
N ALA A 136 -27.52 -13.00 29.19
CA ALA A 136 -26.48 -13.26 28.19
C ALA A 136 -26.78 -14.54 27.41
N ARG A 137 -27.07 -15.65 28.11
CA ARG A 137 -27.47 -16.91 27.47
C ARG A 137 -28.73 -16.78 26.62
N ALA A 138 -29.73 -16.04 27.09
CA ALA A 138 -30.97 -15.83 26.34
C ALA A 138 -30.76 -14.99 25.06
N ILE A 139 -29.84 -14.01 25.10
CA ILE A 139 -29.45 -13.20 23.93
C ILE A 139 -28.70 -14.07 22.94
N MET A 140 -27.68 -14.81 23.39
CA MET A 140 -26.84 -15.63 22.52
C MET A 140 -27.60 -16.81 21.89
N ALA A 141 -28.62 -17.35 22.58
CA ALA A 141 -29.48 -18.40 22.03
C ALA A 141 -30.51 -17.88 21.00
N ASN A 142 -30.61 -16.57 20.78
CA ASN A 142 -31.62 -15.98 19.92
C ASN A 142 -31.24 -16.09 18.42
N PRO A 143 -32.09 -16.64 17.54
CA PRO A 143 -31.78 -16.76 16.11
C PRO A 143 -31.53 -15.42 15.40
N PHE A 144 -32.18 -14.35 15.86
CA PHE A 144 -31.95 -13.00 15.34
C PHE A 144 -30.57 -12.47 15.75
N TYR A 145 -30.12 -12.79 16.97
CA TYR A 145 -28.77 -12.45 17.42
C TYR A 145 -27.69 -13.13 16.57
N GLU A 146 -27.85 -14.43 16.28
CA GLU A 146 -26.93 -15.17 15.41
C GLU A 146 -26.83 -14.52 14.03
N SER A 147 -27.97 -14.09 13.47
CA SER A 147 -28.00 -13.42 12.16
C SER A 147 -27.36 -12.03 12.18
N LEU A 148 -27.53 -11.27 13.26
CA LEU A 148 -26.95 -9.94 13.42
C LEU A 148 -25.43 -9.98 13.68
N SER A 149 -25.00 -10.87 14.58
CA SER A 149 -23.59 -10.99 15.00
C SER A 149 -22.68 -11.55 13.90
N ALA A 150 -23.24 -12.25 12.90
CA ALA A 150 -22.48 -12.88 11.81
C ALA A 150 -22.07 -11.94 10.65
N GLY A 151 -22.59 -10.71 10.54
CA GLY A 151 -22.17 -9.84 9.42
C GLY A 151 -23.06 -8.65 9.07
N PHE A 152 -23.70 -8.00 10.05
CA PHE A 152 -24.46 -6.78 9.77
C PHE A 152 -23.54 -5.62 9.30
N ALA A 153 -23.97 -4.87 8.29
CA ALA A 153 -23.18 -3.75 7.76
C ALA A 153 -22.98 -2.66 8.84
N GLY A 154 -21.74 -2.22 9.07
CA GLY A 154 -21.41 -1.21 10.08
C GLY A 154 -21.07 -1.77 11.48
N THR A 155 -21.26 -3.07 11.74
CA THR A 155 -20.81 -3.66 13.01
C THR A 155 -19.32 -3.94 13.03
N GLN A 156 -18.67 -4.23 11.88
CA GLN A 156 -17.23 -4.48 11.82
C GLN A 156 -16.43 -3.29 12.37
N GLU A 157 -16.79 -2.10 11.92
CA GLU A 157 -16.21 -0.82 12.33
C GLU A 157 -16.35 -0.59 13.83
N TYR A 158 -17.55 -0.84 14.37
CA TYR A 158 -17.79 -0.73 15.79
C TYR A 158 -17.02 -1.78 16.60
N MET A 159 -17.04 -3.05 16.17
CA MET A 159 -16.37 -4.14 16.88
C MET A 159 -14.85 -3.94 16.91
N ALA A 160 -14.28 -3.36 15.85
CA ALA A 160 -12.89 -2.94 15.86
C ALA A 160 -12.60 -1.89 16.95
N MET A 161 -13.46 -0.88 17.08
CA MET A 161 -13.36 0.14 18.13
C MET A 161 -13.54 -0.42 19.54
N GLU A 162 -14.48 -1.35 19.72
CA GLU A 162 -14.67 -2.03 21.00
C GLU A 162 -13.43 -2.85 21.35
N LYS A 163 -12.93 -3.67 20.41
CA LYS A 163 -11.76 -4.52 20.67
C LYS A 163 -10.50 -3.69 20.91
N LEU A 164 -10.30 -2.60 20.19
CA LEU A 164 -9.23 -1.64 20.46
C LEU A 164 -9.37 -1.04 21.87
N GLY A 165 -10.59 -0.65 22.27
CA GLY A 165 -10.89 -0.15 23.61
C GLY A 165 -10.59 -1.19 24.69
N GLN A 166 -10.93 -2.46 24.47
CA GLN A 166 -10.62 -3.57 25.37
C GLN A 166 -9.11 -3.78 25.51
N LEU A 167 -8.35 -3.83 24.40
CA LEU A 167 -6.89 -3.97 24.47
C LEU A 167 -6.23 -2.81 25.22
N ARG A 168 -6.75 -1.59 25.05
CA ARG A 168 -6.28 -0.41 25.78
C ARG A 168 -6.65 -0.42 27.26
N SER A 169 -7.82 -0.94 27.62
CA SER A 169 -8.28 -1.00 29.01
C SER A 169 -7.62 -2.13 29.80
N VAL A 170 -7.45 -3.31 29.20
CA VAL A 170 -6.66 -4.41 29.79
C VAL A 170 -5.20 -3.97 29.93
N GLY A 171 -4.66 -3.27 28.92
CA GLY A 171 -3.38 -2.59 28.99
C GLY A 171 -3.29 -1.42 29.98
N ALA A 172 -4.37 -1.05 30.69
CA ALA A 172 -4.34 -0.03 31.74
C ALA A 172 -4.30 -0.63 33.16
N SER A 173 -4.54 -1.95 33.32
CA SER A 173 -4.23 -2.66 34.56
C SER A 173 -2.74 -3.01 34.57
N PRO A 174 -1.95 -2.39 35.46
CA PRO A 174 -0.52 -2.65 35.50
C PRO A 174 -0.26 -4.06 36.03
N ASP A 175 0.74 -4.75 35.47
CA ASP A 175 1.38 -5.90 36.09
C ASP A 175 2.05 -5.50 37.43
N ALA A 176 2.64 -6.48 38.12
CA ALA A 176 3.33 -6.26 39.40
C ALA A 176 4.47 -5.22 39.32
N GLU A 177 4.92 -4.87 38.11
CA GLU A 177 5.97 -3.89 37.83
C GLU A 177 5.41 -2.55 37.33
N GLY A 178 4.08 -2.35 37.34
CA GLY A 178 3.45 -1.11 36.92
C GLY A 178 3.28 -0.96 35.41
N ARG A 179 3.48 -2.02 34.62
CA ARG A 179 3.35 -1.98 33.15
C ARG A 179 2.01 -2.52 32.71
N GLY A 180 1.31 -1.74 31.88
CA GLY A 180 0.16 -2.24 31.14
C GLY A 180 0.51 -3.47 30.29
N GLU A 181 -0.46 -4.33 29.99
CA GLU A 181 -0.24 -5.53 29.17
C GLU A 181 0.41 -5.22 27.81
N TRP A 182 0.04 -4.10 27.16
CA TRP A 182 0.57 -3.69 25.86
C TRP A 182 1.14 -2.28 25.87
N ASP A 183 2.43 -2.15 25.53
CA ASP A 183 3.08 -0.87 25.30
C ASP A 183 2.60 -0.23 24.01
N LEU A 184 2.45 -1.03 22.94
CA LEU A 184 2.06 -0.55 21.62
C LEU A 184 0.97 -1.44 21.02
N ILE A 185 -0.06 -0.81 20.44
CA ILE A 185 -1.06 -1.49 19.61
C ILE A 185 -0.90 -0.99 18.18
N VAL A 186 -0.65 -1.89 17.24
CA VAL A 186 -0.63 -1.57 15.81
C VAL A 186 -1.91 -2.10 15.18
N VAL A 187 -2.71 -1.22 14.56
CA VAL A 187 -4.01 -1.56 13.96
C VAL A 187 -3.88 -1.65 12.45
N ASP A 188 -4.15 -2.83 11.88
CA ASP A 188 -4.27 -3.06 10.44
C ASP A 188 -5.75 -2.95 10.01
N THR A 189 -6.02 -2.03 9.09
CA THR A 189 -7.38 -1.68 8.65
C THR A 189 -7.78 -2.41 7.37
N PRO A 190 -9.09 -2.64 7.13
CA PRO A 190 -9.57 -3.34 5.93
C PRO A 190 -9.21 -2.64 4.61
N PRO A 191 -9.27 -3.34 3.46
CA PRO A 191 -9.03 -2.76 2.15
C PRO A 191 -10.26 -1.97 1.67
N SER A 192 -10.39 -0.70 2.03
CA SER A 192 -11.47 0.13 1.48
C SER A 192 -11.14 1.63 1.48
N ARG A 193 -11.80 2.39 0.59
CA ARG A 193 -11.95 3.86 0.72
C ARG A 193 -12.61 4.25 2.03
N SER A 194 -13.39 3.32 2.58
CA SER A 194 -13.96 3.28 3.90
C SER A 194 -12.98 2.89 5.01
N ALA A 195 -11.67 2.86 4.80
CA ALA A 195 -10.74 2.54 5.90
C ALA A 195 -10.74 3.60 7.01
N LEU A 196 -11.43 4.74 6.84
CA LEU A 196 -11.81 5.65 7.93
C LEU A 196 -13.27 5.50 8.38
N ASP A 197 -14.09 4.63 7.78
CA ASP A 197 -15.46 4.37 8.24
C ASP A 197 -15.48 3.80 9.65
N PHE A 198 -14.38 3.18 10.11
CA PHE A 198 -14.23 2.81 11.52
C PHE A 198 -14.21 4.03 12.45
N LEU A 199 -13.75 5.20 11.99
CA LEU A 199 -13.88 6.47 12.71
C LEU A 199 -15.33 6.96 12.77
N ASP A 200 -16.18 6.56 11.81
CA ASP A 200 -17.61 6.88 11.81
C ASP A 200 -18.46 5.88 12.61
N ALA A 201 -17.84 4.89 13.27
CA ALA A 201 -18.53 3.90 14.10
C ALA A 201 -19.49 4.50 15.15
N PRO A 202 -19.15 5.59 15.88
CA PRO A 202 -20.10 6.20 16.83
C PRO A 202 -21.37 6.72 16.13
N LYS A 203 -21.21 7.37 14.97
CA LYS A 203 -22.32 7.92 14.18
C LYS A 203 -23.20 6.79 13.60
N ARG A 204 -22.58 5.74 13.07
CA ARG A 204 -23.29 4.59 12.48
C ARG A 204 -24.09 3.82 13.51
N LEU A 205 -23.48 3.51 14.66
CA LEU A 205 -24.19 2.88 15.76
C LEU A 205 -25.34 3.75 16.27
N GLY A 206 -25.11 5.06 16.47
CA GLY A 206 -26.17 5.99 16.86
C GLY A 206 -27.34 5.96 15.88
N SER A 207 -27.06 6.05 14.58
CA SER A 207 -28.10 5.99 13.53
C SER A 207 -28.87 4.68 13.49
N PHE A 208 -28.22 3.56 13.82
CA PHE A 208 -28.86 2.26 13.93
C PHE A 208 -29.84 2.20 15.10
N LEU A 209 -29.40 2.63 16.30
CA LEU A 209 -30.23 2.63 17.51
C LEU A 209 -31.37 3.65 17.45
N ASP A 210 -31.13 4.80 16.82
CA ASP A 210 -32.13 5.84 16.57
C ASP A 210 -33.07 5.50 15.40
N GLY A 211 -32.82 4.39 14.69
CA GLY A 211 -33.63 3.91 13.60
C GLY A 211 -35.09 3.75 14.00
N ARG A 212 -36.01 4.31 13.20
CA ARG A 212 -37.46 4.31 13.44
C ARG A 212 -38.02 2.91 13.75
N PHE A 213 -37.42 1.87 13.19
CA PHE A 213 -37.78 0.48 13.42
C PHE A 213 -37.41 -0.01 14.84
N ILE A 214 -36.17 0.23 15.28
CA ILE A 214 -35.70 -0.14 16.63
C ILE A 214 -36.44 0.66 17.70
N ARG A 215 -36.62 1.98 17.49
CA ARG A 215 -37.42 2.83 18.40
C ARG A 215 -38.89 2.39 18.50
N MET A 216 -39.48 1.87 17.43
CA MET A 216 -40.85 1.32 17.44
C MET A 216 -40.93 -0.02 18.19
N LEU A 217 -39.89 -0.85 18.13
CA LEU A 217 -39.81 -2.13 18.87
C LEU A 217 -39.47 -1.94 20.35
N MET A 218 -38.66 -0.93 20.69
CA MET A 218 -38.31 -0.55 22.06
C MET A 218 -39.43 0.26 22.76
N ALA A 219 -40.46 0.68 22.05
CA ALA A 219 -41.57 1.42 22.64
C ALA A 219 -42.31 0.52 23.67
N PRO A 220 -42.49 0.96 24.93
CA PRO A 220 -42.99 0.10 25.98
C PRO A 220 -44.40 -0.41 25.64
N ALA A 221 -44.57 -1.74 25.65
CA ALA A 221 -45.87 -2.43 25.52
C ALA A 221 -46.87 -2.06 26.64
N LYS A 222 -46.47 -1.25 27.62
CA LYS A 222 -47.27 -0.78 28.75
C LYS A 222 -47.77 0.67 28.62
N ALA A 223 -47.86 1.23 27.42
CA ALA A 223 -48.64 2.47 27.17
C ALA A 223 -50.16 2.21 27.11
N GLY A 224 -50.68 1.30 27.93
CA GLY A 224 -52.09 0.95 28.08
C GLY A 224 -52.80 1.67 29.24
N GLY A 225 -52.23 2.78 29.72
CA GLY A 225 -52.86 3.63 30.73
C GLY A 225 -53.88 4.58 30.09
N ARG A 226 -55.08 4.64 30.67
CA ARG A 226 -56.35 5.27 30.22
C ARG A 226 -56.28 6.74 29.70
N ALA A 227 -55.11 7.38 29.71
CA ALA A 227 -54.87 8.74 29.21
C ALA A 227 -54.18 8.81 27.83
N GLY A 228 -53.56 7.73 27.33
CA GLY A 228 -52.84 7.72 26.04
C GLY A 228 -53.70 7.46 24.79
N MET A 229 -54.97 7.10 24.95
CA MET A 229 -55.83 6.55 23.90
C MET A 229 -56.22 7.55 22.79
N LYS A 230 -56.11 8.87 23.01
CA LYS A 230 -56.69 9.87 22.10
C LYS A 230 -55.80 10.27 20.91
N PHE A 231 -54.48 10.06 20.98
CA PHE A 231 -53.56 10.33 19.85
C PHE A 231 -53.19 9.08 19.04
N VAL A 232 -53.64 7.90 19.48
CA VAL A 232 -53.29 6.60 18.90
C VAL A 232 -54.23 6.21 17.74
N ASN A 233 -55.47 6.73 17.71
CA ASN A 233 -56.48 6.29 16.74
C ASN A 233 -56.23 6.68 15.27
N LEU A 234 -55.49 7.76 14.98
CA LEU A 234 -55.20 8.14 13.59
C LEU A 234 -53.90 7.50 13.06
N GLY A 235 -52.98 7.13 13.96
CA GLY A 235 -51.72 6.43 13.62
C GLY A 235 -51.83 4.89 13.60
N MET A 236 -52.74 4.30 14.39
CA MET A 236 -52.87 2.84 14.48
C MET A 236 -53.53 2.16 13.28
N ALA A 237 -54.36 2.83 12.48
CA ALA A 237 -54.93 2.21 11.28
C ALA A 237 -53.84 1.89 10.24
N GLY A 238 -52.87 2.80 10.07
CA GLY A 238 -51.70 2.58 9.22
C GLY A 238 -50.70 1.58 9.83
N LEU A 239 -50.49 1.64 11.15
CA LEU A 239 -49.56 0.74 11.86
C LEU A 239 -50.06 -0.72 11.90
N SER A 240 -51.37 -0.93 12.06
CA SER A 240 -51.99 -2.26 12.14
C SER A 240 -52.05 -2.96 10.78
N MET A 241 -52.20 -2.20 9.69
CA MET A 241 -52.01 -2.74 8.33
C MET A 241 -50.54 -3.09 8.07
N PHE A 242 -49.59 -2.29 8.56
CA PHE A 242 -48.17 -2.53 8.37
C PHE A 242 -47.67 -3.73 9.18
N THR A 243 -48.13 -3.93 10.42
CA THR A 243 -47.79 -5.12 11.24
C THR A 243 -48.44 -6.40 10.70
N GLY A 244 -49.65 -6.32 10.14
CA GLY A 244 -50.30 -7.45 9.47
C GLY A 244 -49.58 -7.88 8.18
N ALA A 245 -49.05 -6.92 7.40
CA ALA A 245 -48.24 -7.19 6.22
C ALA A 245 -46.84 -7.71 6.57
N LEU A 246 -46.17 -7.14 7.60
CA LEU A 246 -44.89 -7.64 8.11
C LEU A 246 -45.02 -9.07 8.64
N ASN A 247 -46.07 -9.39 9.41
CA ASN A 247 -46.31 -10.75 9.93
C ASN A 247 -46.47 -11.80 8.82
N LYS A 248 -47.05 -11.43 7.67
CA LYS A 248 -47.22 -12.31 6.50
C LYS A 248 -45.95 -12.45 5.66
N LEU A 249 -45.10 -11.43 5.62
CA LEU A 249 -43.89 -11.40 4.80
C LEU A 249 -42.62 -11.89 5.53
N LEU A 250 -42.52 -11.70 6.85
CA LEU A 250 -41.32 -12.00 7.66
C LEU A 250 -41.46 -13.23 8.58
N GLY A 251 -42.66 -13.81 8.68
CA GLY A 251 -42.96 -14.91 9.58
C GLY A 251 -43.13 -14.47 11.04
N THR A 252 -44.07 -15.09 11.75
CA THR A 252 -44.40 -14.75 13.14
C THR A 252 -43.28 -15.08 14.14
N GLY A 253 -42.37 -16.00 13.78
CA GLY A 253 -41.20 -16.38 14.59
C GLY A 253 -40.15 -15.26 14.66
N LEU A 254 -39.75 -14.71 13.51
CA LEU A 254 -38.71 -13.68 13.43
C LEU A 254 -39.07 -12.43 14.24
N LEU A 255 -40.34 -12.00 14.18
CA LEU A 255 -40.80 -10.84 14.95
C LEU A 255 -40.73 -11.09 16.47
N ARG A 256 -41.02 -12.30 16.93
CA ARG A 256 -40.88 -12.69 18.34
C ARG A 256 -39.41 -12.73 18.75
N ASP A 257 -38.53 -13.26 17.90
CA ASP A 257 -37.09 -13.33 18.15
C ASP A 257 -36.50 -11.91 18.28
N VAL A 258 -36.85 -11.01 17.37
CA VAL A 258 -36.48 -9.58 17.41
C VAL A 258 -36.97 -8.91 18.70
N GLN A 259 -38.24 -9.11 19.08
CA GLN A 259 -38.79 -8.53 20.31
C GLN A 259 -38.09 -9.03 21.57
N THR A 260 -37.79 -10.33 21.63
CA THR A 260 -37.09 -10.96 22.75
C THR A 260 -35.65 -10.43 22.86
N PHE A 261 -34.96 -10.31 21.73
CA PHE A 261 -33.63 -9.73 21.65
C PHE A 261 -33.61 -8.27 22.13
N VAL A 262 -34.50 -7.43 21.60
CA VAL A 262 -34.58 -6.02 21.96
C VAL A 262 -34.87 -5.83 23.46
N ALA A 263 -35.80 -6.59 24.02
CA ALA A 263 -36.12 -6.54 25.45
C ALA A 263 -34.96 -7.01 26.36
N ALA A 264 -34.13 -7.94 25.87
CA ALA A 264 -32.94 -8.40 26.57
C ALA A 264 -31.76 -7.41 26.46
N MET A 265 -31.71 -6.60 25.40
CA MET A 265 -30.62 -5.67 25.09
C MET A 265 -30.83 -4.22 25.58
N ASP A 266 -32.01 -3.88 26.11
CA ASP A 266 -32.43 -2.50 26.47
C ASP A 266 -31.38 -1.72 27.28
N THR A 267 -30.68 -2.37 28.21
CA THR A 267 -29.63 -1.75 29.03
C THR A 267 -28.26 -1.69 28.37
N MET A 268 -27.98 -2.58 27.40
CA MET A 268 -26.68 -2.63 26.74
C MET A 268 -26.55 -1.54 25.67
N PHE A 269 -27.63 -1.26 24.91
CA PHE A 269 -27.63 -0.28 23.82
C PHE A 269 -27.17 1.13 24.22
N GLY A 270 -27.51 1.58 25.43
CA GLY A 270 -27.03 2.86 25.96
C GLY A 270 -25.51 2.91 26.21
N GLY A 271 -24.89 1.78 26.55
CA GLY A 271 -23.46 1.70 26.86
C GLY A 271 -22.56 1.72 25.63
N PHE A 272 -23.02 1.16 24.50
CA PHE A 272 -22.21 1.09 23.27
C PHE A 272 -21.79 2.48 22.76
N ARG A 273 -22.71 3.47 22.80
CA ARG A 273 -22.40 4.84 22.35
C ARG A 273 -21.28 5.47 23.17
N THR A 274 -21.36 5.37 24.50
CA THR A 274 -20.35 5.93 25.41
C THR A 274 -18.97 5.30 25.18
N ARG A 275 -18.91 3.99 24.94
CA ARG A 275 -17.64 3.29 24.66
C ARG A 275 -17.06 3.67 23.30
N ALA A 276 -17.89 3.71 22.26
CA ALA A 276 -17.46 4.20 20.95
C ALA A 276 -16.91 5.63 21.02
N ASP A 277 -17.59 6.53 21.74
CA ASP A 277 -17.11 7.90 21.94
C ASP A 277 -15.78 7.95 22.70
N ALA A 278 -15.58 7.07 23.68
CA ALA A 278 -14.33 6.97 24.44
C ALA A 278 -13.16 6.47 23.58
N THR A 279 -13.36 5.39 22.82
CA THR A 279 -12.32 4.89 21.89
C THR A 279 -12.02 5.92 20.80
N TYR A 280 -13.05 6.58 20.26
CA TYR A 280 -12.86 7.63 19.26
C TYR A 280 -12.01 8.80 19.78
N LYS A 281 -12.24 9.27 21.01
CA LYS A 281 -11.39 10.29 21.66
C LYS A 281 -9.96 9.82 21.88
N LEU A 282 -9.79 8.54 22.18
CA LEU A 282 -8.47 7.95 22.35
C LEU A 282 -7.69 7.95 21.02
N LEU A 283 -8.36 7.82 19.87
CA LEU A 283 -7.70 7.99 18.57
C LEU A 283 -7.28 9.43 18.27
N GLN A 284 -7.96 10.43 18.85
CA GLN A 284 -7.59 11.84 18.76
C GLN A 284 -6.47 12.23 19.74
N ALA A 285 -6.15 11.38 20.70
CA ALA A 285 -5.17 11.68 21.74
C ALA A 285 -3.74 11.66 21.17
N PRO A 286 -2.80 12.46 21.73
CA PRO A 286 -1.41 12.52 21.28
C PRO A 286 -0.65 11.18 21.28
N GLY A 287 -1.11 10.20 22.07
CA GLY A 287 -0.54 8.85 22.09
C GLY A 287 -1.00 7.92 20.96
N THR A 288 -1.79 8.43 20.01
CA THR A 288 -2.16 7.73 18.78
C THR A 288 -1.41 8.36 17.62
N ALA A 289 -1.02 7.55 16.64
CA ALA A 289 -0.42 8.00 15.39
C ALA A 289 -1.08 7.30 14.20
N PHE A 290 -1.41 8.04 13.16
CA PHE A 290 -1.90 7.50 11.89
C PHE A 290 -0.79 7.44 10.87
N LEU A 291 -0.66 6.30 10.19
CA LEU A 291 0.21 6.09 9.04
C LEU A 291 -0.64 5.78 7.82
N VAL A 292 -0.60 6.66 6.83
CA VAL A 292 -1.24 6.42 5.54
C VAL A 292 -0.26 5.62 4.69
N VAL A 293 -0.68 4.49 4.15
CA VAL A 293 0.13 3.63 3.27
C VAL A 293 -0.39 3.74 1.84
N ALA A 294 0.49 3.98 0.89
CA ALA A 294 0.13 4.08 -0.53
C ALA A 294 1.24 3.54 -1.44
N ALA A 295 0.87 3.00 -2.60
CA ALA A 295 1.80 2.77 -3.69
C ALA A 295 2.03 4.07 -4.48
N PRO A 296 3.14 4.24 -5.24
CA PRO A 296 3.40 5.42 -6.08
C PRO A 296 2.52 5.46 -7.36
N GLU A 297 1.27 5.05 -7.23
CA GLU A 297 0.26 5.02 -8.28
C GLU A 297 -0.72 6.19 -8.11
N SER A 298 -1.27 6.69 -9.21
CA SER A 298 -2.13 7.88 -9.19
C SER A 298 -3.37 7.70 -8.32
N ASP A 299 -4.02 6.54 -8.37
CA ASP A 299 -5.23 6.29 -7.61
C ASP A 299 -4.93 6.07 -6.12
N ALA A 300 -3.87 5.34 -5.79
CA ALA A 300 -3.44 5.14 -4.41
C ALA A 300 -3.03 6.46 -3.73
N LEU A 301 -2.27 7.33 -4.41
CA LEU A 301 -1.88 8.64 -3.87
C LEU A 301 -3.03 9.64 -3.81
N ARG A 302 -4.01 9.56 -4.71
CA ARG A 302 -5.25 10.34 -4.61
C ARG A 302 -6.06 9.93 -3.38
N GLU A 303 -6.19 8.63 -3.14
CA GLU A 303 -6.86 8.13 -1.93
C GLU A 303 -6.07 8.53 -0.68
N ALA A 304 -4.74 8.44 -0.70
CA ALA A 304 -3.90 8.90 0.40
C ALA A 304 -4.11 10.38 0.74
N ALA A 305 -4.22 11.26 -0.25
CA ALA A 305 -4.53 12.67 -0.05
C ALA A 305 -5.89 12.87 0.64
N TYR A 306 -6.91 12.12 0.20
CA TYR A 306 -8.22 12.11 0.86
C TYR A 306 -8.13 11.65 2.33
N PHE A 307 -7.32 10.61 2.63
CA PHE A 307 -7.09 10.18 4.02
C PHE A 307 -6.44 11.29 4.85
N VAL A 308 -5.42 11.97 4.32
CA VAL A 308 -4.72 13.08 5.01
C VAL A 308 -5.71 14.20 5.36
N GLU A 309 -6.50 14.65 4.40
CA GLU A 309 -7.51 15.69 4.60
C GLU A 309 -8.54 15.28 5.64
N ARG A 310 -9.06 14.05 5.53
CA ARG A 310 -10.07 13.51 6.45
C ARG A 310 -9.54 13.35 7.88
N LEU A 311 -8.29 12.92 8.05
CA LEU A 311 -7.65 12.84 9.37
C LEU A 311 -7.50 14.23 10.00
N ALA A 312 -7.14 15.24 9.22
CA ALA A 312 -7.06 16.62 9.69
C ALA A 312 -8.43 17.16 10.12
N GLU A 313 -9.49 16.92 9.34
CA GLU A 313 -10.88 17.30 9.68
C GLU A 313 -11.34 16.69 11.01
N GLU A 314 -10.99 15.44 11.27
CA GLU A 314 -11.39 14.69 12.46
C GLU A 314 -10.38 14.85 13.62
N GLN A 315 -9.38 15.75 13.49
CA GLN A 315 -8.33 16.01 14.49
C GLN A 315 -7.55 14.75 14.90
N MET A 316 -7.31 13.87 13.94
CA MET A 316 -6.54 12.64 14.13
C MET A 316 -5.05 12.92 13.87
N PRO A 317 -4.15 12.56 14.79
CA PRO A 317 -2.72 12.82 14.68
C PRO A 317 -2.07 11.99 13.56
N LEU A 318 -1.82 12.60 12.42
CA LEU A 318 -1.09 12.00 11.29
C LEU A 318 0.42 12.02 11.57
N ALA A 319 1.06 10.85 11.60
CA ALA A 319 2.51 10.74 11.68
C ALA A 319 3.16 10.90 10.29
N GLY A 320 2.55 10.35 9.24
CA GLY A 320 3.04 10.54 7.87
C GLY A 320 2.52 9.53 6.85
N LEU A 321 3.13 9.57 5.67
CA LEU A 321 2.88 8.68 4.54
C LEU A 321 4.00 7.64 4.41
N VAL A 322 3.62 6.37 4.34
CA VAL A 322 4.47 5.28 3.85
C VAL A 322 4.21 5.10 2.37
N LEU A 323 5.17 5.50 1.53
CA LEU A 323 5.15 5.25 0.10
C LEU A 323 5.79 3.89 -0.16
N ASN A 324 4.95 2.87 -0.31
CA ASN A 324 5.36 1.48 -0.46
C ASN A 324 5.57 1.11 -1.94
N ARG A 325 6.38 0.08 -2.19
CA ARG A 325 6.69 -0.45 -3.53
C ARG A 325 7.28 0.60 -4.48
N VAL A 326 8.13 1.47 -3.96
CA VAL A 326 8.86 2.44 -4.78
C VAL A 326 9.88 1.69 -5.63
N HIS A 327 9.92 1.97 -6.93
CA HIS A 327 10.92 1.40 -7.81
C HIS A 327 12.17 2.28 -7.85
N GLY A 328 13.33 1.64 -7.76
CA GLY A 328 14.63 2.27 -8.00
C GLY A 328 15.26 1.81 -9.31
N SER A 329 16.39 2.42 -9.68
CA SER A 329 17.30 1.84 -10.68
C SER A 329 18.74 2.23 -10.40
N GLY A 330 19.62 1.24 -10.32
CA GLY A 330 21.07 1.44 -10.28
C GLY A 330 21.67 1.95 -11.60
N ALA A 331 20.88 1.99 -12.67
CA ALA A 331 21.28 2.44 -14.01
C ALA A 331 20.57 3.74 -14.44
N SER A 332 20.28 4.64 -13.50
CA SER A 332 19.56 5.90 -13.75
C SER A 332 20.29 6.90 -14.65
N ALA A 333 21.56 6.64 -14.97
CA ALA A 333 22.37 7.48 -15.87
C ALA A 333 21.84 7.53 -17.31
N ILE A 334 21.09 6.51 -17.75
CA ILE A 334 20.47 6.47 -19.09
C ILE A 334 18.97 6.67 -18.93
N GLY A 335 18.46 7.80 -19.42
CA GLY A 335 17.02 8.07 -19.46
C GLY A 335 16.27 7.22 -20.49
N ALA A 336 14.94 7.16 -20.38
CA ALA A 336 14.10 6.31 -21.22
C ALA A 336 14.27 6.56 -22.73
N GLU A 337 14.23 7.82 -23.15
CA GLU A 337 14.34 8.20 -24.57
C GLU A 337 15.71 7.84 -25.15
N ARG A 338 16.78 8.02 -24.35
CA ARG A 338 18.13 7.62 -24.75
C ARG A 338 18.27 6.10 -24.86
N ALA A 339 17.66 5.36 -23.95
CA ALA A 339 17.68 3.90 -23.98
C ALA A 339 16.93 3.34 -25.20
N LEU A 340 15.77 3.92 -25.56
CA LEU A 340 15.05 3.54 -26.77
C LEU A 340 15.83 3.85 -28.04
N ALA A 341 16.38 5.05 -28.15
CA ALA A 341 17.21 5.40 -29.30
C ALA A 341 18.42 4.46 -29.44
N LEU A 342 19.04 4.03 -28.33
CA LEU A 342 20.12 3.04 -28.37
C LEU A 342 19.63 1.65 -28.80
N ALA A 343 18.43 1.24 -28.37
CA ALA A 343 17.84 -0.03 -28.80
C ALA A 343 17.52 -0.03 -30.30
N GLU A 344 16.92 1.05 -30.80
CA GLU A 344 16.62 1.25 -32.22
C GLU A 344 17.90 1.22 -33.05
N ASN A 345 18.97 1.91 -32.62
CA ASN A 345 20.26 1.87 -33.31
C ASN A 345 20.88 0.47 -33.38
N LEU A 346 20.70 -0.37 -32.35
CA LEU A 346 21.21 -1.75 -32.34
C LEU A 346 20.41 -2.67 -33.28
N GLU A 347 19.14 -2.37 -33.49
CA GLU A 347 18.24 -3.15 -34.37
C GLU A 347 18.31 -2.67 -35.82
N GLU A 348 18.43 -1.37 -36.06
CA GLU A 348 18.56 -0.76 -37.39
C GLU A 348 19.94 -1.02 -38.04
N GLY A 349 20.92 -1.45 -37.25
CA GLY A 349 22.05 -2.24 -37.72
C GLY A 349 23.40 -1.77 -37.23
N GLY A 350 24.39 -2.66 -37.35
CA GLY A 350 25.81 -2.38 -37.42
C GLY A 350 26.18 -1.37 -38.53
N ILE A 351 25.71 -0.13 -38.39
CA ILE A 351 25.99 1.02 -39.24
C ILE A 351 27.07 1.87 -38.56
N VAL A 352 28.11 1.22 -38.01
CA VAL A 352 29.43 1.83 -37.83
C VAL A 352 30.56 0.79 -37.80
N ASP A 353 30.73 -0.01 -38.86
CA ASP A 353 32.10 -0.44 -39.20
C ASP A 353 32.86 0.76 -39.81
N ARG A 354 33.22 1.72 -38.97
CA ARG A 354 34.28 2.70 -39.27
C ARG A 354 35.51 2.31 -38.48
N GLY A 355 36.26 1.34 -39.01
CA GLY A 355 37.46 0.89 -38.29
C GLY A 355 38.49 0.04 -39.03
N ARG A 356 38.49 -0.07 -40.37
CA ARG A 356 39.65 -0.64 -41.09
C ARG A 356 40.35 0.40 -41.94
N GLY A 357 41.11 1.27 -41.27
CA GLY A 357 42.19 2.01 -41.89
C GLY A 357 43.22 1.04 -42.48
N LYS A 358 43.04 0.66 -43.76
CA LYS A 358 44.11 0.04 -44.55
C LYS A 358 45.12 1.13 -44.87
N GLY A 359 46.15 1.22 -44.03
CA GLY A 359 47.43 1.74 -44.47
C GLY A 359 47.89 0.94 -45.69
N LYS A 360 47.89 1.58 -46.85
CA LYS A 360 48.76 1.19 -47.96
C LYS A 360 49.76 2.32 -48.13
N GLY A 361 50.96 2.09 -47.62
CA GLY A 361 52.10 2.92 -47.95
C GLY A 361 52.38 2.80 -49.44
N HIS A 362 52.65 3.91 -50.10
CA HIS A 362 53.52 3.93 -51.25
C HIS A 362 54.47 5.11 -51.17
N SER A 363 55.70 4.76 -51.51
CA SER A 363 56.92 5.54 -51.56
C SER A 363 56.79 6.82 -52.38
N ALA A 364 57.57 7.81 -51.97
CA ALA A 364 57.81 9.05 -52.67
C ALA A 364 58.22 8.84 -54.14
N HIS A 365 57.57 9.57 -55.06
CA HIS A 365 58.21 10.24 -56.18
C HIS A 365 57.35 11.40 -56.70
N SER A 366 58.02 12.51 -57.01
CA SER A 366 57.55 13.85 -57.37
C SER A 366 56.87 13.95 -58.76
N PRO A 367 56.24 15.10 -59.12
CA PRO A 367 55.09 15.14 -60.01
C PRO A 367 55.43 15.39 -61.49
N GLY A 368 54.60 14.83 -62.38
CA GLY A 368 54.64 15.05 -63.83
C GLY A 368 53.23 15.18 -64.42
N ARG A 369 53.07 16.15 -65.30
CA ARG A 369 51.84 16.68 -65.93
C ARG A 369 51.27 15.78 -67.04
N GLY A 370 50.01 16.05 -67.43
CA GLY A 370 49.41 15.74 -68.74
C GLY A 370 48.37 14.62 -68.68
N SER A 371 47.07 14.86 -68.86
CA SER A 371 46.31 15.20 -70.10
C SER A 371 45.66 13.97 -70.74
N SER A 372 44.33 14.08 -70.91
CA SER A 372 43.49 13.64 -72.03
C SER A 372 43.26 12.16 -72.35
N ASP A 373 41.96 11.85 -72.35
CA ASP A 373 41.17 11.14 -73.36
C ASP A 373 41.34 9.64 -73.66
N GLY A 374 40.15 9.01 -73.73
CA GLY A 374 39.75 8.17 -74.87
C GLY A 374 39.58 6.68 -74.55
N THR A 375 38.36 6.22 -74.24
CA THR A 375 37.39 5.54 -75.14
C THR A 375 37.76 4.14 -75.65
N VAL A 376 36.83 3.20 -75.40
CA VAL A 376 36.28 2.15 -76.32
C VAL A 376 37.24 0.98 -76.61
N ALA A 377 36.84 -0.28 -76.78
CA ALA A 377 35.69 -1.14 -76.45
C ALA A 377 36.10 -2.55 -76.93
N ASP A 378 35.22 -3.53 -76.68
CA ASP A 378 34.97 -4.69 -77.56
C ASP A 378 36.06 -5.77 -77.65
N GLU A 379 35.76 -7.00 -77.20
CA GLU A 379 35.05 -8.08 -77.93
C GLU A 379 36.11 -9.15 -78.20
N GLN A 380 35.88 -10.45 -78.33
CA GLN A 380 34.82 -11.42 -78.10
C GLN A 380 35.51 -12.77 -78.43
N ARG A 381 34.84 -13.90 -78.12
CA ARG A 381 34.95 -15.20 -78.81
C ARG A 381 36.15 -16.10 -78.48
N GLU A 382 35.88 -17.26 -77.85
CA GLU A 382 35.56 -18.58 -78.48
C GLU A 382 36.83 -19.21 -79.08
N THR A 383 37.21 -20.48 -78.93
CA THR A 383 36.59 -21.77 -78.60
C THR A 383 37.76 -22.78 -78.46
N GLY A 384 37.54 -23.95 -77.87
CA GLY A 384 38.48 -25.07 -78.07
C GLY A 384 38.40 -26.20 -77.05
N GLN A 385 37.66 -27.24 -77.40
CA GLN A 385 37.54 -28.53 -76.71
C GLN A 385 38.84 -29.35 -76.71
N ASN A 386 39.03 -30.19 -75.69
CA ASN A 386 39.51 -31.60 -75.74
C ASN A 386 39.82 -32.05 -74.30
N ALA A 387 39.06 -32.98 -73.72
CA ALA A 387 39.16 -34.44 -73.84
C ALA A 387 39.86 -35.05 -72.60
N ASP A 388 39.06 -35.74 -71.78
CA ASP A 388 39.45 -36.64 -70.69
C ASP A 388 40.27 -37.84 -71.22
N PRO A 389 41.20 -38.42 -70.42
CA PRO A 389 40.78 -39.49 -69.52
C PRO A 389 41.52 -39.59 -68.16
N ASP A 390 40.72 -39.86 -67.13
CA ASP A 390 40.89 -40.88 -66.09
C ASP A 390 42.19 -40.90 -65.24
N SER A 391 42.13 -40.41 -63.99
CA SER A 391 42.50 -41.21 -62.80
C SER A 391 42.35 -40.46 -61.46
N ALA A 392 41.73 -41.18 -60.50
CA ALA A 392 41.99 -41.17 -59.06
C ALA A 392 41.48 -40.01 -58.16
N LEU A 393 40.34 -40.27 -57.50
CA LEU A 393 40.14 -40.26 -56.04
C LEU A 393 40.79 -39.13 -55.21
N ARG A 394 39.98 -38.16 -54.73
CA ARG A 394 39.80 -37.79 -53.28
C ARG A 394 38.82 -36.60 -53.09
N PRO A 395 38.14 -36.52 -51.93
CA PRO A 395 36.85 -35.84 -51.80
C PRO A 395 36.93 -34.33 -51.53
N GLU A 396 35.82 -33.68 -51.86
CA GLU A 396 35.46 -32.29 -51.63
C GLU A 396 35.81 -31.78 -50.23
N SER A 397 36.57 -30.68 -50.17
CA SER A 397 36.69 -29.86 -48.97
C SER A 397 35.49 -28.93 -48.89
N ALA A 398 34.64 -29.17 -47.88
CA ALA A 398 33.55 -28.31 -47.48
C ALA A 398 34.03 -26.88 -47.20
N ASP A 399 33.35 -25.91 -47.79
CA ASP A 399 33.31 -24.53 -47.31
C ASP A 399 32.61 -24.54 -45.94
N GLU A 400 33.36 -24.42 -44.85
CA GLU A 400 32.80 -24.13 -43.53
C GLU A 400 32.33 -22.66 -43.47
N PRO A 401 31.06 -22.39 -43.11
CA PRO A 401 30.63 -21.03 -42.84
C PRO A 401 31.24 -20.61 -41.50
N THR A 402 32.07 -19.57 -41.52
CA THR A 402 32.67 -18.95 -40.33
C THR A 402 31.59 -18.55 -39.32
N GLY A 403 31.49 -19.29 -38.21
CA GLY A 403 30.51 -19.13 -37.12
C GLY A 403 30.65 -17.87 -36.25
N ARG A 404 31.17 -16.75 -36.76
CA ARG A 404 31.31 -15.50 -36.00
C ARG A 404 30.11 -14.55 -36.13
N ASN A 405 29.35 -14.59 -37.22
CA ASN A 405 28.23 -13.65 -37.42
C ASN A 405 26.96 -14.00 -36.61
N GLY A 406 26.78 -15.25 -36.19
CA GLY A 406 25.58 -15.67 -35.44
C GLY A 406 25.56 -15.22 -33.97
N HIS A 407 26.73 -15.11 -33.32
CA HIS A 407 26.82 -14.68 -31.91
C HIS A 407 26.69 -13.16 -31.72
N PHE A 408 27.14 -12.37 -32.69
CA PHE A 408 27.02 -10.90 -32.64
C PHE A 408 25.56 -10.45 -32.74
N GLY A 409 24.79 -11.02 -33.69
CA GLY A 409 23.37 -10.69 -33.83
C GLY A 409 22.52 -11.04 -32.59
N HIS A 410 22.80 -12.18 -31.93
CA HIS A 410 22.10 -12.55 -30.70
C HIS A 410 22.44 -11.60 -29.52
N THR A 411 23.68 -11.13 -29.43
CA THR A 411 24.10 -10.22 -28.36
C THR A 411 23.50 -8.83 -28.54
N GLU A 412 23.47 -8.32 -29.77
CA GLU A 412 22.85 -7.04 -30.11
C GLU A 412 21.33 -7.06 -29.90
N GLN A 413 20.66 -8.15 -30.28
CA GLN A 413 19.24 -8.36 -30.01
C GLN A 413 18.94 -8.39 -28.50
N LEU A 414 19.75 -9.10 -27.72
CA LEU A 414 19.60 -9.12 -26.26
C LEU A 414 19.84 -7.74 -25.65
N ALA A 415 20.86 -7.01 -26.12
CA ALA A 415 21.16 -5.66 -25.65
C ALA A 415 20.03 -4.68 -25.99
N ALA A 416 19.48 -4.73 -27.20
CA ALA A 416 18.34 -3.92 -27.60
C ALA A 416 17.10 -4.23 -26.75
N ALA A 417 16.81 -5.52 -26.51
CA ALA A 417 15.70 -5.93 -25.65
C ALA A 417 15.87 -5.43 -24.19
N LEU A 418 17.08 -5.53 -23.63
CA LEU A 418 17.40 -5.00 -22.29
C LEU A 418 17.27 -3.48 -22.23
N LEU A 419 17.66 -2.76 -23.29
CA LEU A 419 17.50 -1.31 -23.38
C LEU A 419 16.03 -0.89 -23.47
N ARG A 420 15.19 -1.64 -24.19
CA ARG A 420 13.73 -1.43 -24.22
C ARG A 420 13.12 -1.64 -22.83
N LEU A 421 13.47 -2.73 -22.15
CA LEU A 421 13.04 -3.00 -20.78
C LEU A 421 13.50 -1.90 -19.81
N HIS A 422 14.74 -1.43 -19.95
CA HIS A 422 15.26 -0.32 -19.15
C HIS A 422 14.49 0.98 -19.43
N ALA A 423 14.15 1.26 -20.69
CA ALA A 423 13.36 2.43 -21.04
C ALA A 423 11.95 2.41 -20.44
N GLU A 424 11.30 1.25 -20.45
CA GLU A 424 10.02 1.03 -19.76
C GLU A 424 10.14 1.29 -18.26
N ARG A 425 11.19 0.75 -17.63
CA ARG A 425 11.50 1.02 -16.22
C ARG A 425 11.71 2.52 -15.96
N MET A 426 12.46 3.22 -16.80
CA MET A 426 12.70 4.67 -16.65
C MET A 426 11.43 5.51 -16.84
N ARG A 427 10.52 5.09 -17.72
CA ARG A 427 9.20 5.71 -17.86
C ARG A 427 8.34 5.50 -16.62
N LEU A 428 8.35 4.30 -16.05
CA LEU A 428 7.69 4.00 -14.78
C LEU A 428 8.23 4.91 -13.67
N LEU A 429 9.55 4.94 -13.46
CA LEU A 429 10.19 5.80 -12.44
C LEU A 429 9.83 7.28 -12.61
N SER A 430 9.79 7.75 -13.86
CA SER A 430 9.42 9.14 -14.16
C SER A 430 7.96 9.43 -13.82
N ARG A 431 7.05 8.47 -14.03
CA ARG A 431 5.64 8.59 -13.65
C ARG A 431 5.48 8.58 -12.14
N GLU A 432 6.09 7.62 -11.45
CA GLU A 432 6.08 7.52 -9.99
C GLU A 432 6.59 8.80 -9.33
N ARG A 433 7.75 9.30 -9.79
CA ARG A 433 8.33 10.55 -9.31
C ARG A 433 7.35 11.73 -9.49
N ARG A 434 6.73 11.89 -10.67
CA ARG A 434 5.77 12.98 -10.90
C ARG A 434 4.54 12.89 -9.99
N THR A 435 4.02 11.68 -9.77
CA THR A 435 2.85 11.49 -8.90
C THR A 435 3.21 11.80 -7.45
N ARG A 436 4.36 11.34 -6.98
CA ARG A 436 4.90 11.64 -5.66
C ARG A 436 5.15 13.14 -5.47
N ASP A 437 5.85 13.78 -6.40
CA ASP A 437 6.19 15.20 -6.31
C ASP A 437 4.91 16.07 -6.30
N ARG A 438 3.84 15.64 -7.00
CA ARG A 438 2.53 16.28 -6.91
C ARG A 438 1.90 16.13 -5.52
N PHE A 439 1.95 14.94 -4.92
CA PHE A 439 1.45 14.73 -3.56
C PHE A 439 2.21 15.61 -2.56
N ALA A 440 3.55 15.60 -2.61
CA ALA A 440 4.40 16.40 -1.73
C ALA A 440 4.17 17.92 -1.90
N ALA A 441 3.85 18.37 -3.11
CA ALA A 441 3.51 19.77 -3.36
C ALA A 441 2.14 20.17 -2.79
N LEU A 442 1.18 19.25 -2.70
CA LEU A 442 -0.15 19.49 -2.13
C LEU A 442 -0.16 19.34 -0.60
N HIS A 443 0.71 18.48 -0.06
CA HIS A 443 0.82 18.18 1.36
C HIS A 443 2.28 18.27 1.84
N PRO A 444 2.92 19.46 1.78
CA PRO A 444 4.32 19.63 2.16
C PRO A 444 4.59 19.35 3.65
N GLU A 445 3.57 19.43 4.49
CA GLU A 445 3.61 19.14 5.91
C GLU A 445 3.69 17.65 6.24
N VAL A 446 3.34 16.76 5.29
CA VAL A 446 3.25 15.32 5.55
C VAL A 446 4.62 14.66 5.41
N PRO A 447 5.15 14.07 6.50
CA PRO A 447 6.40 13.34 6.42
C PRO A 447 6.28 12.07 5.57
N VAL A 448 7.31 11.72 4.80
CA VAL A 448 7.26 10.53 3.93
C VAL A 448 8.38 9.54 4.26
N ALA A 449 8.05 8.25 4.36
CA ALA A 449 9.01 7.13 4.33
C ALA A 449 8.80 6.33 3.05
N GLU A 450 9.88 6.05 2.32
CA GLU A 450 9.84 5.24 1.09
C GLU A 450 10.26 3.80 1.40
N VAL A 451 9.48 2.83 0.93
CA VAL A 451 9.81 1.40 1.01
C VAL A 451 9.96 0.87 -0.42
N GLU A 452 11.15 0.37 -0.74
CA GLU A 452 11.46 -0.20 -2.04
C GLU A 452 10.64 -1.46 -2.34
N ALA A 453 10.28 -1.65 -3.61
CA ALA A 453 9.66 -2.89 -4.06
C ALA A 453 10.63 -4.07 -3.90
N LEU A 454 10.25 -5.06 -3.10
CA LEU A 454 11.00 -6.30 -2.94
C LEU A 454 10.75 -7.25 -4.12
N ALA A 455 11.71 -8.12 -4.42
CA ALA A 455 11.66 -9.05 -5.56
C ALA A 455 10.73 -10.26 -5.35
N GLY A 456 10.14 -10.41 -4.16
CA GLY A 456 9.22 -11.50 -3.82
C GLY A 456 8.24 -11.08 -2.73
N ASP A 457 7.26 -11.94 -2.48
CA ASP A 457 6.24 -11.71 -1.46
C ASP A 457 6.83 -11.80 -0.05
N VAL A 458 6.31 -10.98 0.86
CA VAL A 458 6.67 -11.02 2.28
C VAL A 458 5.69 -11.92 3.01
N HIS A 459 6.16 -13.08 3.44
CA HIS A 459 5.35 -14.13 4.10
C HIS A 459 6.05 -14.75 5.32
N ASP A 460 7.09 -14.10 5.84
CA ASP A 460 7.82 -14.54 7.02
C ASP A 460 8.42 -13.34 7.79
N LEU A 461 8.91 -13.62 9.00
CA LEU A 461 9.53 -12.60 9.85
C LEU A 461 10.80 -11.99 9.26
N ALA A 462 11.55 -12.71 8.42
CA ALA A 462 12.77 -12.17 7.81
C ALA A 462 12.44 -11.09 6.76
N GLY A 463 11.42 -11.33 5.93
CA GLY A 463 10.86 -10.35 5.03
C GLY A 463 10.27 -9.15 5.79
N LEU A 464 9.54 -9.39 6.89
CA LEU A 464 9.01 -8.31 7.73
C LEU A 464 10.11 -7.46 8.39
N ARG A 465 11.21 -8.06 8.86
CA ARG A 465 12.39 -7.31 9.33
C ARG A 465 12.98 -6.44 8.24
N THR A 466 13.10 -6.98 7.02
CA THR A 466 13.58 -6.22 5.86
C THR A 466 12.71 -5.00 5.59
N ILE A 467 11.38 -5.15 5.64
CA ILE A 467 10.44 -4.02 5.50
C ILE A 467 10.61 -3.03 6.67
N GLY A 468 10.75 -3.52 7.91
CA GLY A 468 10.97 -2.68 9.09
C GLY A 468 12.25 -1.84 8.98
N GLU A 469 13.35 -2.41 8.47
CA GLU A 469 14.58 -1.67 8.21
C GLU A 469 14.42 -0.60 7.14
N LEU A 470 13.72 -0.92 6.04
CA LEU A 470 13.42 0.03 4.96
C LEU A 470 12.53 1.18 5.45
N LEU A 471 11.52 0.88 6.26
CA LEU A 471 10.67 1.89 6.90
C LEU A 471 11.47 2.89 7.75
N ALA A 472 12.50 2.40 8.46
CA ALA A 472 13.29 3.22 9.38
C ALA A 472 14.38 4.07 8.70
N HIS A 473 15.01 3.55 7.63
CA HIS A 473 16.21 4.17 7.04
C HIS A 473 16.03 4.58 5.57
N GLY A 474 14.92 4.21 4.95
CA GLY A 474 14.68 4.40 3.52
C GLY A 474 15.61 3.56 2.63
N PRO A 475 15.44 3.65 1.30
CA PRO A 475 16.14 2.81 0.33
C PRO A 475 17.65 3.08 0.22
N GLN A 476 18.11 4.26 0.63
CA GLN A 476 19.52 4.68 0.47
C GLN A 476 20.49 4.04 1.46
N HIS A 477 19.98 3.35 2.50
CA HIS A 477 20.78 2.85 3.62
C HIS A 477 21.00 1.33 3.64
N ARG A 478 20.76 0.63 2.53
CA ARG A 478 21.05 -0.80 2.43
C ARG A 478 22.56 -1.03 2.59
N LYS A 479 23.00 -1.55 3.74
CA LYS A 479 24.33 -2.18 3.84
C LYS A 479 24.35 -3.31 2.80
N ALA A 480 25.27 -3.24 1.84
CA ALA A 480 25.45 -4.31 0.88
C ALA A 480 25.61 -5.65 1.64
N PRO A 481 24.91 -6.72 1.25
CA PRO A 481 25.13 -8.02 1.88
C PRO A 481 26.62 -8.36 1.77
N GLY A 482 27.21 -8.73 2.92
CA GLY A 482 28.62 -9.06 3.02
C GLY A 482 29.01 -10.05 1.93
N ARG A 483 30.04 -9.72 1.18
CA ARG A 483 30.63 -10.58 0.15
C ARG A 483 30.87 -11.96 0.78
N PRO A 484 30.37 -13.07 0.20
CA PRO A 484 30.69 -14.39 0.74
C PRO A 484 32.22 -14.54 0.79
N PRO A 485 32.78 -15.20 1.82
CA PRO A 485 34.21 -15.42 1.89
C PRO A 485 34.65 -16.12 0.61
N ALA A 486 35.71 -15.59 -0.02
CA ALA A 486 36.30 -16.21 -1.19
C ALA A 486 36.66 -17.66 -0.82
N ALA A 487 36.11 -18.61 -1.59
CA ALA A 487 36.43 -20.02 -1.49
C ALA A 487 37.90 -20.28 -1.86
#